data_AF-A0A7J2I301-F1
#
_entry.id   AF-A0A7J2I301-F1
#
_cell.length_a   1.000
_cell.length_b   1.000
_cell.length_c   1.000
_cell.angle_alpha   90.00
_cell.angle_beta   90.00
_cell.angle_gamma   90.00
#
_symmetry.space_group_name_H-M   'P 1'
#
loop_
_entity.id
_entity.type
_entity.pdbx_description
1 polymer ?
#
loop_
_entity_poly.entity_id
_entity_poly.type
_entity_poly.pdbx_seq_one_letter_code
_entity_poly.pdbx_strand_id
1 'polypeptide(L)'
;MKMNKDQKIHLLKSLQKDIRYDGRKKEQFRDVVVELGISHSAEGSARVKIGKTEVLAGVKMALEEPYPDTPDKGNLMVNAELLPASNPEFEPGPPGEEAIEISRVIDRGVRESKAIDFEKLCV
;
A
#
# COMPACT_ATOMS: atom_id res chain seq x y z
N MET A 1 3.01 -8.49 -19.41
CA MET A 1 2.25 -9.06 -20.57
C MET A 1 1.94 -7.96 -21.58
N LYS A 2 2.43 -8.04 -22.83
CA LYS A 2 2.16 -7.03 -23.86
C LYS A 2 0.72 -7.18 -24.40
N MET A 3 -0.06 -6.12 -24.34
CA MET A 3 -1.44 -6.10 -24.81
C MET A 3 -1.51 -5.97 -26.34
N ASN A 4 -2.27 -6.83 -27.01
CA ASN A 4 -2.41 -6.77 -28.47
C ASN A 4 -3.28 -5.56 -28.90
N LYS A 5 -3.10 -5.06 -30.12
CA LYS A 5 -3.87 -3.94 -30.71
C LYS A 5 -5.37 -4.20 -30.67
N ASP A 6 -5.82 -5.40 -30.99
CA ASP A 6 -7.25 -5.74 -31.00
C ASP A 6 -7.86 -5.72 -29.59
N GLN A 7 -7.11 -6.21 -28.60
CA GLN A 7 -7.53 -6.15 -27.19
C GLN A 7 -7.66 -4.70 -26.73
N LYS A 8 -6.71 -3.84 -27.10
CA LYS A 8 -6.76 -2.41 -26.78
C LYS A 8 -8.00 -1.74 -27.41
N ILE A 9 -8.28 -2.02 -28.69
CA ILE A 9 -9.47 -1.47 -29.37
C ILE A 9 -10.76 -1.96 -28.70
N HIS A 10 -10.83 -3.23 -28.34
CA HIS A 10 -11.99 -3.81 -27.67
C HIS A 10 -12.23 -3.19 -26.28
N LEU A 11 -11.18 -3.00 -25.49
CA LEU A 11 -11.24 -2.32 -24.19
C LEU A 11 -11.77 -0.88 -24.33
N LEU A 12 -11.25 -0.13 -25.29
CA LEU A 12 -11.70 1.26 -25.53
C LEU A 12 -13.18 1.32 -25.92
N LYS A 13 -13.64 0.43 -26.80
CA LYS A 13 -15.07 0.33 -27.17
C LYS A 13 -15.96 -0.03 -25.99
N SER A 14 -15.48 -0.91 -25.10
CA SER A 14 -16.23 -1.31 -23.90
C SER A 14 -16.33 -0.16 -22.90
N LEU A 15 -15.24 0.58 -22.69
CA LEU A 15 -15.22 1.78 -21.87
C LEU A 15 -16.15 2.86 -22.42
N GLN A 16 -16.29 3.02 -23.74
CA GLN A 16 -17.30 3.95 -24.31
C GLN A 16 -18.74 3.58 -23.91
N LYS A 17 -19.01 2.30 -23.65
CA LYS A 17 -20.30 1.79 -23.17
C LYS A 17 -20.44 1.74 -21.65
N ASP A 18 -19.51 2.38 -20.92
CA ASP A 18 -19.44 2.39 -19.45
C ASP A 18 -19.20 1.00 -18.81
N ILE A 19 -18.59 0.07 -19.55
CA ILE A 19 -18.31 -1.29 -19.09
C ILE A 19 -16.80 -1.54 -19.11
N ARG A 20 -16.27 -2.03 -17.99
CA ARG A 20 -14.89 -2.49 -17.84
C ARG A 20 -14.75 -3.95 -18.26
N TYR A 21 -13.52 -4.43 -18.43
CA TYR A 21 -13.22 -5.80 -18.87
C TYR A 21 -13.78 -6.90 -17.97
N ASP A 22 -13.99 -6.60 -16.69
CA ASP A 22 -14.53 -7.49 -15.67
C ASP A 22 -16.02 -7.24 -15.38
N GLY A 23 -16.72 -6.53 -16.28
CA GLY A 23 -18.16 -6.28 -16.22
C GLY A 23 -18.58 -5.14 -15.28
N ARG A 24 -17.63 -4.53 -14.56
CA ARG A 24 -17.91 -3.41 -13.65
C ARG A 24 -18.14 -2.11 -14.42
N LYS A 25 -18.89 -1.17 -13.81
CA LYS A 25 -18.98 0.22 -14.31
C LYS A 25 -17.66 0.96 -14.12
N LYS A 26 -17.46 2.10 -14.79
CA LYS A 26 -16.21 2.89 -14.66
C LYS A 26 -15.90 3.29 -13.22
N GLU A 27 -16.90 3.79 -12.50
CA GLU A 27 -16.74 4.28 -11.12
C GLU A 27 -16.93 3.18 -10.06
N GLN A 28 -17.27 1.95 -10.48
CA GLN A 28 -17.43 0.85 -9.56
C GLN A 28 -16.06 0.32 -9.12
N PHE A 29 -15.77 0.44 -7.83
CA PHE A 29 -14.54 -0.08 -7.24
C PHE A 29 -14.51 -1.63 -7.27
N ARG A 30 -13.34 -2.22 -7.00
CA ARG A 30 -13.23 -3.68 -6.81
C ARG A 30 -13.81 -4.03 -5.43
N ASP A 31 -14.18 -5.28 -5.25
CA ASP A 31 -14.55 -5.77 -3.93
C ASP A 31 -13.39 -5.62 -2.95
N VAL A 32 -13.69 -5.20 -1.72
CA VAL A 32 -12.71 -4.90 -0.67
C VAL A 32 -13.01 -5.72 0.57
N VAL A 33 -12.03 -6.52 0.98
CA VAL A 33 -12.09 -7.33 2.21
C VAL A 33 -10.96 -6.90 3.12
N VAL A 34 -11.28 -6.63 4.39
CA VAL A 34 -10.31 -6.22 5.41
C VAL A 34 -10.39 -7.19 6.58
N GLU A 35 -9.25 -7.79 6.92
CA GLU A 35 -9.08 -8.66 8.08
C GLU A 35 -8.07 -7.99 9.03
N LEU A 36 -8.44 -7.76 10.29
CA LEU A 36 -7.58 -7.14 11.30
C LEU A 36 -6.96 -8.19 12.21
N GLY A 37 -5.82 -7.90 12.84
CA GLY A 37 -5.19 -8.77 13.84
C GLY A 37 -4.61 -10.06 13.27
N ILE A 38 -4.15 -10.03 12.02
CA ILE A 38 -3.60 -11.19 11.30
C ILE A 38 -2.19 -11.61 11.77
N SER A 39 -1.46 -10.73 12.47
CA SER A 39 -0.14 -11.01 13.03
C SER A 39 -0.19 -10.98 14.55
N HIS A 40 0.35 -12.02 15.19
CA HIS A 40 0.49 -12.11 16.64
C HIS A 40 1.67 -11.31 17.20
N SER A 41 2.65 -10.97 16.37
CA SER A 41 3.89 -10.30 16.81
C SER A 41 3.89 -8.79 16.63
N ALA A 42 2.94 -8.25 15.87
CA ALA A 42 2.76 -6.82 15.64
C ALA A 42 1.73 -6.24 16.60
N GLU A 43 1.96 -5.03 17.11
CA GLU A 43 0.99 -4.32 17.98
C GLU A 43 -0.31 -3.98 17.22
N GLY A 44 -0.20 -3.76 15.90
CA GLY A 44 -1.35 -3.62 15.00
C GLY A 44 -1.08 -4.31 13.68
N SER A 45 -2.09 -4.94 13.09
CA SER A 45 -1.94 -5.56 11.77
C SER A 45 -3.25 -5.65 11.00
N ALA A 46 -3.14 -5.61 9.67
CA ALA A 46 -4.26 -5.75 8.76
C ALA A 46 -3.85 -6.47 7.47
N ARG A 47 -4.77 -7.28 6.94
CA ARG A 47 -4.72 -7.85 5.60
C ARG A 47 -5.86 -7.24 4.79
N VAL A 48 -5.52 -6.65 3.65
CA VAL A 48 -6.49 -6.01 2.76
C VAL A 48 -6.44 -6.68 1.40
N LYS A 49 -7.59 -7.15 0.92
CA LYS A 49 -7.77 -7.69 -0.43
C LYS A 49 -8.65 -6.76 -1.24
N ILE A 50 -8.15 -6.31 -2.39
CA ILE A 50 -8.89 -5.51 -3.37
C ILE A 50 -8.94 -6.30 -4.68
N GLY A 51 -10.03 -7.04 -4.89
CA GLY A 51 -10.10 -8.06 -5.93
C GLY A 51 -8.97 -9.08 -5.80
N LYS A 52 -8.05 -9.13 -6.78
CA LYS A 52 -6.89 -10.03 -6.78
C LYS A 52 -5.62 -9.45 -6.16
N THR A 53 -5.64 -8.18 -5.73
CA THR A 53 -4.51 -7.54 -5.08
C THR A 53 -4.62 -7.78 -3.59
N GLU A 54 -3.55 -8.26 -2.96
CA GLU A 54 -3.52 -8.54 -1.53
C GLU A 54 -2.31 -7.86 -0.89
N VAL A 55 -2.53 -7.17 0.23
CA VAL A 55 -1.49 -6.46 0.99
C VAL A 55 -1.63 -6.83 2.46
N LEU A 56 -0.49 -7.06 3.11
CA LEU A 56 -0.38 -7.24 4.56
C LEU A 56 0.39 -6.04 5.12
N ALA A 57 -0.12 -5.46 6.19
CA ALA A 57 0.53 -4.38 6.92
C ALA A 57 0.61 -4.72 8.41
N GLY A 58 1.75 -4.41 9.02
CA GLY A 58 1.99 -4.55 10.45
C GLY A 58 2.62 -3.28 11.00
N VAL A 59 2.25 -2.93 12.22
CA VAL A 59 2.83 -1.81 12.98
C VAL A 59 3.63 -2.41 14.13
N LYS A 60 4.89 -1.99 14.24
CA LYS A 60 5.75 -2.29 15.38
C LYS A 60 6.08 -1.01 16.11
N MET A 61 5.96 -1.01 17.43
CA MET A 61 6.37 0.10 18.28
C MET A 61 7.70 -0.21 18.97
N ALA A 62 8.58 0.79 19.04
CA ALA A 62 9.84 0.73 19.77
C ALA A 62 10.09 2.08 20.45
N LEU A 63 10.79 2.06 21.59
CA LEU A 63 11.31 3.26 22.23
C LEU A 63 12.67 3.56 21.62
N GLU A 64 12.79 4.74 21.02
CA GLU A 64 14.01 5.24 20.41
C GLU A 64 14.22 6.70 20.80
N GLU A 65 15.47 7.18 20.72
CA GLU A 65 15.79 8.58 20.93
C GLU A 65 15.18 9.41 19.79
N PRO A 66 14.39 10.46 20.08
CA PRO A 66 13.87 11.37 19.06
C PRO A 66 14.99 12.03 18.27
N TYR A 67 14.68 12.50 17.06
CA TYR A 67 15.67 13.25 16.30
C TYR A 67 15.98 14.61 16.95
N PRO A 68 17.22 15.11 16.87
CA PRO A 68 17.61 16.38 17.50
C PRO A 68 16.82 17.60 17.01
N ASP A 69 16.27 17.55 15.80
CA ASP A 69 15.46 18.61 15.20
C ASP A 69 13.98 18.57 15.66
N THR A 70 13.53 17.43 16.19
CA THR A 70 12.15 17.18 16.63
C THR A 70 12.12 16.43 17.98
N PRO A 71 12.72 16.99 19.05
CA PRO A 71 12.93 16.29 20.32
C PRO A 71 11.64 16.01 21.10
N ASP A 72 10.54 16.69 20.78
CA ASP A 72 9.22 16.60 21.42
C ASP A 72 8.24 15.71 20.65
N LYS A 73 8.70 14.99 19.63
CA LYS A 73 7.85 14.19 18.73
C LYS A 73 8.41 12.79 18.54
N GLY A 74 7.50 11.81 18.52
CA GLY A 74 7.83 10.47 18.08
C GLY A 74 8.06 10.41 16.56
N ASN A 75 8.56 9.27 16.10
CA ASN A 75 8.90 9.05 14.70
C ASN A 75 7.96 8.01 14.04
N LEU A 76 7.91 8.03 12.71
CA LEU A 76 7.25 7.03 11.88
C LEU A 76 8.19 6.64 10.75
N MET A 77 8.40 5.34 10.59
CA MET A 77 9.08 4.76 9.45
C MET A 77 8.11 3.85 8.70
N VAL A 78 7.96 4.08 7.41
CA VAL A 78 7.14 3.25 6.52
C VAL A 78 8.06 2.50 5.56
N ASN A 79 7.93 1.18 5.55
CA ASN A 79 8.64 0.32 4.61
C ASN A 79 7.61 -0.53 3.86
N ALA A 80 7.77 -0.61 2.54
CA ALA A 80 7.02 -1.51 1.68
C ALA A 80 7.98 -2.49 1.02
N GLU A 81 7.56 -3.74 0.91
CA GLU A 81 8.30 -4.81 0.26
C GLU A 81 7.43 -5.45 -0.81
N LEU A 82 8.05 -5.70 -1.97
CA LEU A 82 7.42 -6.38 -3.10
C LEU A 82 7.99 -7.79 -3.18
N LEU A 83 7.23 -8.76 -2.66
CA LEU A 83 7.71 -10.13 -2.54
C LEU A 83 7.71 -10.85 -3.91
N PRO A 84 8.73 -11.67 -4.23
CA PRO A 84 8.75 -12.48 -5.45
C PRO A 84 7.54 -13.41 -5.61
N ALA A 85 6.91 -13.80 -4.49
CA ALA A 85 5.68 -14.58 -4.49
C ALA A 85 4.46 -13.82 -5.07
N SER A 86 4.53 -12.49 -5.13
CA SER A 86 3.43 -11.63 -5.60
C SER A 86 3.51 -11.32 -7.11
N ASN A 87 4.73 -11.29 -7.68
CA ASN A 87 4.96 -11.14 -9.12
C ASN A 87 6.33 -11.74 -9.48
N PRO A 88 6.43 -12.59 -10.52
CA PRO A 88 7.71 -13.16 -10.98
C PRO A 88 8.75 -12.12 -11.43
N GLU A 89 8.36 -10.87 -11.69
CA GLU A 89 9.30 -9.78 -12.02
C GLU A 89 9.97 -9.17 -10.78
N PHE A 90 9.49 -9.49 -9.57
CA PHE A 90 10.10 -9.00 -8.33
C PHE A 90 11.22 -9.91 -7.88
N GLU A 91 12.42 -9.35 -7.77
CA GLU A 91 13.62 -10.05 -7.31
C GLU A 91 13.83 -9.83 -5.80
N PRO A 92 14.37 -10.83 -5.09
CA PRO A 92 14.74 -10.67 -3.69
C PRO A 92 15.93 -9.72 -3.55
N GLY A 93 15.98 -8.96 -2.46
CA GLY A 93 17.08 -8.05 -2.15
C GLY A 93 16.60 -6.73 -1.57
N PRO A 94 17.44 -5.69 -1.61
CA PRO A 94 17.05 -4.34 -1.21
C PRO A 94 15.81 -3.86 -1.98
N PRO A 95 14.97 -2.99 -1.39
CA PRO A 95 13.80 -2.44 -2.07
C PRO A 95 14.16 -1.78 -3.41
N GLY A 96 13.49 -2.22 -4.48
CA GLY A 96 13.57 -1.58 -5.79
C GLY A 96 12.86 -0.22 -5.82
N GLU A 97 12.95 0.47 -6.95
CA GLU A 97 12.38 1.82 -7.15
C GLU A 97 10.89 1.88 -6.80
N GLU A 98 10.09 0.91 -7.26
CA GLU A 98 8.64 0.85 -7.01
C GLU A 98 8.33 0.73 -5.51
N ALA A 99 9.06 -0.12 -4.79
CA ALA A 99 8.87 -0.32 -3.35
C ALA A 99 9.25 0.94 -2.55
N ILE A 100 10.33 1.62 -2.95
CA ILE A 100 10.76 2.90 -2.37
C ILE A 100 9.71 3.98 -2.62
N GLU A 101 9.18 4.06 -3.84
CA GLU A 101 8.13 5.03 -4.19
C GLU A 101 6.87 4.80 -3.35
N ILE A 102 6.38 3.56 -3.26
CA ILE A 102 5.21 3.21 -2.45
C ILE A 102 5.42 3.61 -0.99
N SER A 103 6.58 3.27 -0.42
CA SER A 103 6.94 3.63 0.96
C SER A 103 6.87 5.14 1.18
N ARG A 104 7.44 5.93 0.26
CA ARG A 104 7.47 7.40 0.34
C ARG A 104 6.11 8.05 0.11
N VAL A 105 5.27 7.48 -0.75
CA VAL A 105 3.91 7.99 -0.97
C VAL A 105 3.06 7.75 0.27
N ILE A 106 3.17 6.58 0.90
CA ILE A 106 2.42 6.25 2.12
C ILE A 106 2.92 7.09 3.29
N ASP A 107 4.24 7.20 3.51
CA ASP A 107 4.80 8.02 4.60
C ASP A 107 4.29 9.47 4.52
N ARG A 108 4.41 10.10 3.35
CA ARG A 108 3.89 11.46 3.12
C ARG A 108 2.38 11.53 3.33
N GLY A 109 1.62 10.56 2.83
CA GLY A 109 0.17 10.53 3.01
C GLY A 109 -0.23 10.52 4.49
N VAL A 110 0.42 9.70 5.31
CA VAL A 110 0.14 9.62 6.75
C VAL A 110 0.62 10.88 7.49
N ARG A 111 1.83 11.36 7.18
CA ARG A 111 2.44 12.51 7.85
C ARG A 111 1.71 13.83 7.54
N GLU A 112 1.43 14.09 6.27
CA GLU A 112 0.80 15.34 5.82
C GLU A 112 -0.71 15.39 6.15
N SER A 113 -1.37 14.23 6.24
CA SER A 113 -2.77 14.18 6.68
C SER A 113 -2.96 14.52 8.15
N LYS A 114 -1.88 14.52 8.96
CA LYS A 114 -1.91 14.69 10.42
C LYS A 114 -2.83 13.66 11.10
N ALA A 115 -2.98 12.49 10.49
CA ALA A 115 -3.80 11.41 11.03
C ALA A 115 -3.24 10.84 12.35
N ILE A 116 -1.94 11.01 12.57
CA ILE A 116 -1.23 10.60 13.78
C ILE A 116 -0.70 11.84 14.49
N ASP A 117 -0.93 11.91 15.79
CA ASP A 117 -0.44 12.95 16.68
C ASP A 117 0.94 12.53 17.23
N PHE A 118 2.00 13.04 16.61
CA PHE A 118 3.38 12.65 16.95
C PHE A 118 3.85 13.15 18.32
N GLU A 119 3.27 14.22 18.86
CA GLU A 119 3.63 14.73 20.19
C GLU A 119 3.19 13.75 21.29
N LYS A 120 2.09 13.01 21.06
CA LYS A 120 1.63 11.94 21.96
C LYS A 120 2.45 10.65 21.88
N LEU A 121 3.40 10.57 20.95
CA LEU A 121 4.29 9.42 20.80
C LEU A 121 5.62 9.62 21.53
N CYS A 122 5.84 10.78 22.17
CA CYS A 122 6.99 11.01 23.06
C CYS A 122 6.62 10.63 24.50
N VAL A 123 7.57 10.03 25.24
CA VAL A 123 7.41 9.58 26.64
C VAL A 123 8.40 10.24 27.58
#